data_AF-A0A960FV92-F1
#
_entry.id   AF-A0A960FV92-F1
#
_cell.length_a   1.000
_cell.length_b   1.000
_cell.length_c   1.000
_cell.angle_alpha   90.00
_cell.angle_beta   90.00
_cell.angle_gamma   90.00
#
_symmetry.space_group_name_H-M   'P 1'
#
loop_
_entity.id
_entity.type
_entity.pdbx_description
1 polymer ?
#
loop_
_entity_poly.entity_id
_entity_poly.type
_entity_poly.pdbx_seq_one_letter_code
_entity_poly.pdbx_strand_id
1 'polypeptide(L)'
;MTSALSRTPSFTNWYAVGGNAEASRRAGINVSSIKIACFIACSSLAAVAGILFASRDNSISPSTGGSTTLLYAVGAAVIGGTSLFGGRGRIIDAVIGGLVVGVIANGLPLITQQSGISFIVTGLVLLVAASVDALSRRRAMATGRV
;
A
#
# COMPACT_ATOMS: atom_id res chain seq x y z
N MET A 1 -18.19 11.93 -2.34
CA MET A 1 -18.23 11.24 -1.03
C MET A 1 -16.96 11.46 -0.18
N THR A 2 -16.12 12.47 -0.45
CA THR A 2 -14.83 12.69 0.24
C THR A 2 -14.84 13.73 1.36
N SER A 3 -15.92 14.51 1.51
CA SER A 3 -15.94 15.67 2.42
C SER A 3 -16.36 15.35 3.86
N ALA A 4 -16.95 14.18 4.11
CA ALA A 4 -17.53 13.85 5.42
C ALA A 4 -16.53 13.19 6.38
N LEU A 5 -15.55 12.42 5.89
CA LEU A 5 -14.62 11.67 6.73
C LEU A 5 -13.34 12.44 7.09
N SER A 6 -12.98 13.47 6.33
CA SER A 6 -11.85 14.37 6.64
C SER A 6 -12.12 15.32 7.81
N ARG A 7 -13.34 15.29 8.37
CA ARG A 7 -13.73 16.08 9.54
C ARG A 7 -13.56 15.33 10.87
N THR A 8 -13.26 14.04 10.87
CA THR A 8 -12.94 13.34 12.12
C THR A 8 -11.49 13.70 12.48
N PRO A 9 -11.24 14.33 13.65
CA PRO A 9 -9.89 14.77 14.03
C PRO A 9 -8.88 13.61 14.02
N SER A 10 -9.33 12.38 14.26
CA SER A 10 -8.51 11.17 14.20
C SER A 10 -7.85 10.94 12.83
N PHE A 11 -8.57 11.07 11.71
CA PHE A 11 -8.00 10.78 10.38
C PHE A 11 -7.03 11.87 9.90
N THR A 12 -7.31 13.13 10.22
CA THR A 12 -6.38 14.23 9.94
C THR A 12 -5.08 14.07 10.72
N ASN A 13 -5.16 13.61 11.98
CA ASN A 13 -3.98 13.30 12.78
C ASN A 13 -3.15 12.16 12.17
N TRP A 14 -3.78 11.18 11.51
CA TRP A 14 -3.05 10.10 10.83
C TRP A 14 -2.26 10.63 9.62
N TYR A 15 -2.85 11.53 8.82
CA TYR A 15 -2.15 12.20 7.73
C TYR A 15 -1.00 13.09 8.24
N ALA A 16 -1.24 13.84 9.33
CA ALA A 16 -0.22 14.70 9.95
C ALA A 16 0.98 13.89 10.44
N VAL A 17 0.72 12.78 11.15
CA VAL A 17 1.77 11.85 11.62
C VAL A 17 2.53 11.23 10.47
N GLY A 18 1.84 10.88 9.37
CA GLY A 18 2.46 10.34 8.17
C GLY A 18 3.36 11.34 7.45
N GLY A 19 3.06 12.65 7.48
CA GLY A 19 3.89 13.67 6.84
C GLY A 19 5.12 14.04 7.67
N ASN A 20 4.94 14.31 8.97
CA ASN A 20 6.04 14.61 9.87
C ASN A 20 5.69 14.18 11.31
N ALA A 21 6.25 13.05 11.73
CA ALA A 21 6.03 12.50 13.06
C ALA A 21 6.60 13.39 14.18
N GLU A 22 7.72 14.07 13.96
CA GLU A 22 8.31 14.95 14.95
C GLU A 22 7.51 16.23 15.15
N ALA A 23 7.04 16.85 14.06
CA ALA A 23 6.15 18.00 14.11
C ALA A 23 4.82 17.65 14.79
N SER A 24 4.26 16.47 14.48
CA SER A 24 3.05 15.97 15.13
C SER A 24 3.23 15.77 16.64
N ARG A 25 4.38 15.23 17.07
CA ARG A 25 4.71 15.07 18.49
C ARG A 25 4.82 16.43 19.20
N ARG A 26 5.42 17.43 18.55
CA ARG A 26 5.50 18.81 19.06
C ARG A 26 4.13 19.49 19.13
N ALA A 27 3.19 19.10 18.27
CA ALA A 27 1.81 19.57 18.29
C ALA A 27 0.90 18.83 19.32
N GLY A 28 1.48 17.98 20.18
CA GLY A 28 0.72 17.26 21.21
C GLY A 28 -0.02 16.00 20.71
N ILE A 29 0.21 15.57 19.47
CA ILE A 29 -0.40 14.35 18.92
C ILE A 29 0.37 13.12 19.42
N ASN A 30 -0.36 12.15 19.98
CA ASN A 30 0.24 10.86 20.37
C ASN A 30 0.53 9.98 19.15
N VAL A 31 1.74 10.17 18.59
CA VAL A 31 2.26 9.41 17.44
C VAL A 31 2.26 7.90 17.69
N SER A 32 2.60 7.47 18.91
CA SER A 32 2.71 6.05 19.25
C SER A 32 1.36 5.35 19.19
N SER A 33 0.31 5.95 19.78
CA SER A 33 -1.04 5.40 19.72
C SER A 33 -1.58 5.33 18.29
N ILE A 34 -1.28 6.33 17.45
CA ILE A 34 -1.68 6.32 16.03
C ILE A 34 -0.97 5.19 15.28
N LYS A 35 0.33 5.01 15.46
CA LYS A 35 1.08 3.90 14.83
C LYS A 35 0.54 2.54 15.27
N ILE A 36 0.25 2.37 16.56
CA ILE A 36 -0.34 1.13 17.10
C ILE A 36 -1.71 0.88 16.46
N ALA A 37 -2.58 1.89 16.39
CA ALA A 37 -3.88 1.77 15.75
C ALA A 37 -3.77 1.38 14.26
N CYS A 38 -2.82 1.97 13.52
CA CYS A 38 -2.55 1.59 12.13
C CYS A 38 -2.08 0.13 12.00
N PHE A 39 -1.18 -0.33 12.88
CA PHE A 39 -0.73 -1.72 12.89
C PHE A 39 -1.87 -2.68 13.23
N ILE A 40 -2.72 -2.36 14.20
CA ILE A 40 -3.89 -3.17 14.56
C ILE A 40 -4.85 -3.28 13.37
N ALA A 41 -5.15 -2.15 12.72
CA ALA A 41 -6.02 -2.13 11.54
C ALA A 41 -5.42 -2.91 10.35
N CYS A 42 -4.12 -2.79 10.11
CA CYS A 42 -3.43 -3.55 9.07
C CYS A 42 -3.45 -5.05 9.35
N SER A 43 -3.13 -5.45 10.59
CA SER A 43 -3.11 -6.85 11.00
C SER A 43 -4.50 -7.49 11.00
N SER A 44 -5.55 -6.76 11.38
CA SER A 44 -6.92 -7.27 11.32
C SER A 44 -7.39 -7.50 9.88
N LEU A 45 -7.10 -6.56 8.98
CA LEU A 45 -7.39 -6.73 7.54
C LEU A 45 -6.57 -7.88 6.95
N ALA A 46 -5.29 -7.99 7.31
CA ALA A 46 -4.44 -9.09 6.85
C ALA A 46 -4.93 -10.45 7.37
N ALA A 47 -5.42 -10.54 8.60
CA ALA A 47 -5.99 -11.77 9.14
C ALA A 47 -7.26 -12.19 8.37
N VAL A 48 -8.17 -11.26 8.12
CA VAL A 48 -9.40 -11.52 7.34
C VAL A 48 -9.04 -11.93 5.91
N ALA A 49 -8.13 -11.20 5.26
CA ALA A 49 -7.66 -11.52 3.91
C ALA A 49 -6.98 -12.90 3.85
N GLY A 50 -6.17 -13.25 4.86
CA GLY A 50 -5.51 -14.55 4.98
C GLY A 50 -6.48 -15.71 5.12
N ILE A 51 -7.54 -15.55 5.92
CA ILE A 51 -8.62 -16.55 6.05
C ILE A 51 -9.32 -16.77 4.70
N LEU A 52 -9.65 -15.69 4.00
CA LEU A 52 -10.26 -15.77 2.66
C LEU A 52 -9.35 -16.46 1.64
N PHE A 53 -8.06 -16.14 1.67
CA PHE A 53 -7.07 -16.73 0.76
C PHE A 53 -6.90 -18.24 1.02
N ALA A 54 -6.79 -18.64 2.29
CA ALA A 54 -6.73 -20.04 2.70
C ALA A 54 -8.00 -20.82 2.30
N SER A 55 -9.18 -20.21 2.46
CA SER A 55 -10.45 -20.82 2.06
C SER A 55 -10.56 -21.00 0.54
N ARG A 56 -9.98 -20.09 -0.25
CA ARG A 56 -10.00 -20.18 -1.71
C ARG A 56 -9.11 -21.32 -2.22
N ASP A 57 -7.89 -21.40 -1.72
CA ASP A 57 -6.88 -22.33 -2.24
C ASP A 57 -6.99 -23.73 -1.59
N ASN A 58 -7.88 -23.90 -0.59
CA ASN A 58 -8.11 -25.12 0.21
C ASN A 58 -6.84 -25.77 0.80
N SER A 59 -5.69 -25.08 0.70
CA SER A 59 -4.37 -25.52 1.13
C SER A 59 -3.50 -24.29 1.37
N ILE A 60 -2.53 -24.43 2.27
CA ILE A 60 -1.57 -23.38 2.59
C ILE A 60 -0.19 -24.01 2.47
N SER A 61 0.70 -23.34 1.72
CA SER A 61 2.10 -23.71 1.61
C SER A 61 2.95 -22.80 2.51
N PRO A 62 4.17 -23.18 2.91
CA PRO A 62 5.09 -22.30 3.63
C PRO A 62 5.44 -21.01 2.87
N SER A 63 5.25 -21.00 1.55
CA SER A 63 5.40 -19.84 0.69
C SER A 63 4.18 -18.91 0.65
N THR A 64 3.01 -19.38 1.10
CA THR A 64 1.76 -18.61 1.14
C THR A 64 1.90 -17.49 2.18
N GLY A 65 1.63 -16.24 1.77
CA GLY A 65 1.83 -15.07 2.65
C GLY A 65 3.29 -14.62 2.79
N GLY A 66 4.22 -15.16 1.99
CA GLY A 66 5.63 -14.80 2.00
C GLY A 66 5.95 -13.46 1.30
N SER A 67 7.21 -13.29 0.90
CA SER A 67 7.77 -12.05 0.34
C SER A 67 7.00 -11.48 -0.87
N THR A 68 6.46 -12.34 -1.73
CA THR A 68 5.67 -11.94 -2.90
C THR A 68 4.41 -11.17 -2.50
N THR A 69 3.74 -11.60 -1.42
CA THR A 69 2.51 -10.95 -0.93
C THR A 69 2.83 -9.54 -0.42
N LEU A 70 3.95 -9.38 0.29
CA LEU A 70 4.44 -8.08 0.76
C LEU A 70 4.82 -7.18 -0.43
N LEU A 71 5.50 -7.73 -1.44
CA LEU A 71 5.83 -7.02 -2.68
C LEU A 71 4.57 -6.51 -3.41
N TYR A 72 3.53 -7.34 -3.49
CA TYR A 72 2.26 -6.95 -4.10
C TYR A 72 1.52 -5.90 -3.27
N ALA A 73 1.54 -6.00 -1.94
CA ALA A 73 0.92 -5.02 -1.06
C ALA A 73 1.60 -3.63 -1.16
N VAL A 74 2.93 -3.59 -1.09
CA VAL A 74 3.70 -2.35 -1.25
C VAL A 74 3.58 -1.82 -2.68
N GLY A 75 3.63 -2.72 -3.67
CA GLY A 75 3.46 -2.41 -5.07
C GLY A 75 2.11 -1.79 -5.40
N ALA A 76 1.03 -2.35 -4.87
CA ALA A 76 -0.33 -1.83 -5.00
C ALA A 76 -0.45 -0.41 -4.47
N ALA A 77 0.15 -0.12 -3.31
CA ALA A 77 0.20 1.23 -2.75
C ALA A 77 0.92 2.21 -3.71
N VAL A 78 2.11 1.83 -4.19
CA VAL A 78 2.90 2.67 -5.11
C VAL A 78 2.22 2.88 -6.46
N ILE A 79 1.65 1.84 -7.06
CA ILE A 79 0.87 1.92 -8.31
C ILE A 79 -0.34 2.84 -8.12
N GLY A 80 -1.00 2.74 -6.96
CA GLY A 80 -2.05 3.65 -6.54
C GLY A 80 -1.57 5.08 -6.27
N GLY A 81 -0.27 5.35 -6.24
CA GLY A 81 0.26 6.69 -5.95
C GLY A 81 0.17 7.09 -4.48
N THR A 82 0.03 6.14 -3.54
CA THR A 82 0.22 6.42 -2.12
C THR A 82 1.71 6.50 -1.76
N SER A 83 2.06 7.49 -0.93
CA SER A 83 3.44 7.71 -0.50
C SER A 83 3.89 6.65 0.50
N LEU A 84 4.98 5.95 0.20
CA LEU A 84 5.61 4.99 1.14
C LEU A 84 6.17 5.66 2.39
N PHE A 85 6.56 6.93 2.28
CA PHE A 85 7.11 7.71 3.39
C PHE A 85 6.03 8.49 4.16
N GLY A 86 4.76 8.35 3.74
CA GLY A 86 3.61 8.98 4.39
C GLY A 86 3.33 10.41 3.91
N GLY A 87 2.26 10.99 4.46
CA GLY A 87 1.87 12.39 4.26
C GLY A 87 1.13 12.71 2.96
N ARG A 88 1.06 11.78 1.99
CA ARG A 88 0.39 11.97 0.70
C ARG A 88 -0.25 10.68 0.16
N GLY A 89 -1.34 10.83 -0.59
CA GLY A 89 -2.10 9.76 -1.24
C GLY A 89 -3.46 9.53 -0.59
N ARG A 90 -4.41 8.87 -1.28
CA ARG A 90 -5.75 8.56 -0.75
C ARG A 90 -5.94 7.06 -0.63
N ILE A 91 -6.80 6.65 0.31
CA ILE A 91 -7.16 5.23 0.51
C ILE A 91 -7.69 4.63 -0.79
N ILE A 92 -8.53 5.37 -1.52
CA ILE A 92 -9.13 4.90 -2.77
C ILE A 92 -8.08 4.61 -3.85
N ASP A 93 -7.01 5.40 -3.90
CA ASP A 93 -5.98 5.22 -4.92
C ASP A 93 -5.19 3.91 -4.66
N ALA A 94 -4.92 3.59 -3.38
CA ALA A 94 -4.32 2.32 -2.99
C ALA A 94 -5.23 1.11 -3.29
N VAL A 95 -6.55 1.26 -3.13
CA VAL A 95 -7.52 0.19 -3.50
C VAL A 95 -7.51 -0.05 -5.01
N ILE A 96 -7.45 1.01 -5.82
CA ILE A 96 -7.34 0.90 -7.28
C ILE A 96 -6.02 0.23 -7.67
N GLY A 97 -4.90 0.63 -7.05
CA GLY A 97 -3.61 -0.03 -7.28
C GLY A 97 -3.63 -1.52 -6.88
N GLY A 98 -4.30 -1.87 -5.79
CA GLY A 98 -4.54 -3.26 -5.38
C GLY A 98 -5.36 -4.06 -6.38
N LEU A 99 -6.39 -3.44 -6.98
CA LEU A 99 -7.16 -4.05 -8.06
C LEU A 99 -6.30 -4.34 -9.28
N VAL A 100 -5.44 -3.40 -9.70
CA VAL A 100 -4.51 -3.58 -10.82
C VAL A 100 -3.57 -4.76 -10.56
N VAL A 101 -2.94 -4.80 -9.38
CA VAL A 101 -2.06 -5.92 -9.01
C VAL A 101 -2.82 -7.23 -8.95
N GLY A 102 -4.05 -7.23 -8.41
CA GLY A 102 -4.92 -8.42 -8.36
C GLY A 102 -5.29 -8.96 -9.74
N VAL A 103 -5.59 -8.06 -10.70
CA VAL A 103 -5.86 -8.44 -12.09
C VAL A 103 -4.62 -9.01 -12.77
N ILE A 104 -3.43 -8.46 -12.52
CA ILE A 104 -2.18 -9.02 -13.07
C ILE A 104 -1.91 -10.40 -12.46
N ALA A 105 -2.01 -10.52 -11.13
CA ALA A 105 -1.71 -11.74 -10.39
C ALA A 105 -2.66 -12.90 -10.72
N ASN A 106 -3.93 -12.62 -11.06
CA ASN A 106 -4.90 -13.65 -11.42
C ASN A 106 -5.12 -13.79 -12.93
N GLY A 107 -4.99 -12.71 -13.70
CA GLY A 107 -5.27 -12.68 -15.13
C GLY A 107 -4.10 -13.20 -15.98
N LEU A 108 -2.86 -12.84 -15.64
CA LEU A 108 -1.69 -13.24 -16.43
C LEU A 108 -1.43 -14.76 -16.42
N PRO A 109 -1.60 -15.48 -15.28
CA PRO A 109 -1.50 -16.94 -15.29
C PRO A 109 -2.54 -17.64 -16.18
N LEU A 110 -3.71 -17.04 -16.41
CA LEU A 110 -4.77 -17.62 -17.27
C LEU A 110 -4.38 -17.60 -18.76
N ILE A 111 -3.50 -16.68 -19.16
CA ILE A 111 -3.11 -16.50 -20.57
C ILE A 111 -1.75 -17.10 -20.91
N THR A 112 -0.77 -17.10 -19.99
CA THR A 112 0.60 -17.52 -20.34
C THR A 112 0.92 -18.96 -19.98
N GLN A 113 0.12 -19.64 -19.12
CA GLN A 113 0.38 -20.95 -18.47
C GLN A 113 1.76 -21.13 -17.80
N GLN A 114 2.70 -20.21 -17.99
CA GLN A 114 4.08 -20.27 -17.53
C GLN A 114 4.28 -19.24 -16.41
N SER A 115 4.41 -19.76 -15.19
CA SER A 115 4.56 -18.97 -13.95
C SER A 115 5.75 -18.00 -14.01
N GLY A 116 6.84 -18.37 -14.70
CA GLY A 116 8.02 -17.52 -14.87
C GLY A 116 7.75 -16.20 -15.61
N ILE A 117 6.87 -16.21 -16.62
CA ILE A 117 6.51 -15.00 -17.37
C ILE A 117 5.72 -14.05 -16.47
N SER A 118 4.84 -14.60 -15.62
CA SER A 118 4.07 -13.81 -14.66
C SER A 118 4.95 -13.05 -13.66
N PHE A 119 6.01 -13.70 -13.16
CA PHE A 119 6.96 -13.03 -12.26
C PHE A 119 7.76 -11.92 -12.96
N ILE A 120 8.21 -12.14 -14.19
CA ILE A 120 8.97 -11.13 -14.95
C ILE A 120 8.09 -9.89 -15.21
N VAL A 121 6.87 -10.09 -15.72
CA VAL A 121 5.96 -8.98 -16.02
C VAL A 121 5.56 -8.24 -14.76
N THR A 122 5.21 -8.96 -13.68
CA THR A 122 4.83 -8.31 -12.42
C THR A 122 6.02 -7.53 -11.84
N GLY A 123 7.22 -8.11 -11.86
CA GLY A 123 8.45 -7.42 -11.45
C GLY A 123 8.72 -6.16 -12.26
N LEU A 124 8.52 -6.21 -13.59
CA LEU A 124 8.70 -5.06 -14.47
C LEU A 124 7.69 -3.95 -14.18
N VAL A 125 6.41 -4.30 -13.99
CA VAL A 125 5.36 -3.33 -13.62
C VAL A 125 5.69 -2.66 -12.29
N LEU A 126 6.09 -3.45 -11.28
CA LEU A 126 6.49 -2.91 -9.97
C LEU A 126 7.72 -2.01 -10.07
N LEU A 127 8.71 -2.39 -10.89
CA LEU A 127 9.92 -1.60 -11.12
C LEU A 127 9.58 -0.25 -11.77
N VAL A 128 8.71 -0.25 -12.78
CA VAL A 128 8.25 0.98 -13.44
C VAL A 128 7.49 1.86 -12.44
N ALA A 129 6.56 1.29 -11.67
CA ALA A 129 5.80 2.04 -10.67
C ALA A 129 6.71 2.68 -9.62
N ALA A 130 7.64 1.91 -9.05
CA ALA A 130 8.61 2.42 -8.07
C ALA A 130 9.56 3.47 -8.67
N SER A 131 9.96 3.32 -9.94
CA SER A 131 10.81 4.29 -10.62
C SER A 131 10.09 5.62 -10.82
N VAL A 132 8.82 5.59 -11.26
CA VAL A 132 7.98 6.78 -11.40
C VAL A 132 7.77 7.46 -10.05
N ASP A 133 7.50 6.68 -9.00
CA ASP A 133 7.33 7.20 -7.64
C ASP A 133 8.62 7.85 -7.12
N ALA A 134 9.79 7.25 -7.35
CA ALA A 134 11.09 7.83 -7.01
C ALA A 134 11.40 9.12 -7.80
N LEU A 135 11.09 9.15 -9.10
CA LEU A 135 11.30 10.31 -9.97
C LEU A 135 10.38 11.48 -9.62
N SER A 136 9.10 11.20 -9.34
CA SER A 136 8.12 12.21 -8.94
C SER A 136 8.54 12.87 -7.61
N ARG A 137 9.09 12.09 -6.67
CA ARG A 137 9.67 12.61 -5.42
C ARG A 137 10.88 13.51 -5.65
N ARG A 138 11.85 13.09 -6.49
CA ARG A 138 13.02 13.92 -6.83
C ARG A 138 12.59 15.28 -7.38
N ARG A 139 11.56 15.32 -8.22
CA ARG A 139 11.01 16.58 -8.77
C ARG A 139 10.34 17.45 -7.69
N ALA A 140 9.56 16.85 -6.79
CA ALA A 140 8.90 17.57 -5.71
C ALA A 140 9.90 18.21 -4.71
N MET A 141 11.02 17.53 -4.46
CA MET A 141 12.09 18.05 -3.61
C MET A 141 12.87 19.19 -4.30
N ALA A 142 13.10 19.09 -5.61
CA ALA A 142 13.77 20.12 -6.39
C ALA A 142 12.93 21.41 -6.58
N THR A 143 11.61 21.34 -6.41
CA THR A 143 10.68 22.48 -6.56
C THR A 143 10.33 23.20 -5.25
N GLY A 144 10.93 22.82 -4.12
CA GLY A 144 10.85 23.59 -2.87
C GLY A 144 9.47 23.72 -2.21
N ARG A 145 8.52 22.80 -2.48
CA ARG A 145 7.17 22.79 -1.86
C ARG A 145 7.09 21.86 -0.64
N VAL A 146 7.99 22.04 0.34
CA VAL A 146 7.88 21.40 1.67
C VAL A 146 7.42 22.39 2.71
#